data_AF-A0AB33EZX6-F1
#
_entry.id   AF-A0AB33EZX6-F1
#
_cell.length_a   1.000
_cell.length_b   1.000
_cell.length_c   1.000
_cell.angle_alpha   90.00
_cell.angle_beta   90.00
_cell.angle_gamma   90.00
#
_symmetry.space_group_name_H-M   'P 1'
#
loop_
_entity.id
_entity.type
_entity.pdbx_description
1 polymer ?
#
loop_
_entity_poly.entity_id
_entity_poly.type
_entity_poly.pdbx_seq_one_letter_code
_entity_poly.pdbx_strand_id
1 'polypeptide(L)'
;MPWPTCPEGSPSPFLLRLDCAVLPRVPDLALPADGTLLFFLGQEGAQDVCGIENEKAYARVVYVPAGVETVEGEYVLPAGIAREPFLTPEHEMYAAVQAELPDWLDRSAEWLCDTQIRLLRDMPHRKEMSALVEQLWPERQRRARSLPRAERMVALYEEAQRVMREWVPLAQFGVPDEEFVNARFLIRHEDLAARRFGRALSFCEFTE
;
A
#
# COMPACT_ATOMS: atom_id res chain seq x y z
N MET A 1 -5.06 -13.27 -20.39
CA MET A 1 -4.24 -12.07 -20.71
C MET A 1 -2.80 -12.51 -20.85
N PRO A 2 -1.98 -11.85 -21.70
CA PRO A 2 -0.54 -12.13 -21.74
C PRO A 2 0.14 -11.68 -20.44
N TRP A 3 1.25 -12.33 -20.08
CA TRP A 3 2.09 -11.92 -18.95
C TRP A 3 2.63 -10.50 -19.20
N PRO A 4 2.63 -9.60 -18.21
CA PRO A 4 3.15 -8.25 -18.41
C PRO A 4 4.66 -8.27 -18.67
N THR A 5 5.15 -7.34 -19.49
CA THR A 5 6.58 -7.22 -19.80
C THR A 5 7.14 -5.86 -19.38
N CYS A 6 8.38 -5.85 -18.94
CA CYS A 6 9.16 -4.63 -18.73
C CYS A 6 9.54 -3.99 -20.08
N PRO A 7 9.98 -2.72 -20.11
CA PRO A 7 10.39 -2.01 -21.34
C PRO A 7 11.45 -2.73 -22.18
N GLU A 8 12.36 -3.45 -21.54
CA GLU A 8 13.42 -4.25 -22.15
C GLU A 8 12.92 -5.58 -22.75
N GLY A 9 11.62 -5.88 -22.64
CA GLY A 9 10.99 -7.07 -23.21
C GLY A 9 11.06 -8.33 -22.33
N SER A 10 11.68 -8.23 -21.15
CA SER A 10 11.67 -9.29 -20.14
C SER A 10 10.29 -9.43 -19.50
N PRO A 11 9.89 -10.64 -19.03
CA PRO A 11 8.69 -10.81 -18.23
C PRO A 11 8.78 -10.00 -16.93
N SER A 12 7.73 -9.26 -16.58
CA SER A 12 7.71 -8.48 -15.34
C SER A 12 7.72 -9.43 -14.12
N PRO A 13 8.56 -9.18 -13.11
CA PRO A 13 8.60 -10.00 -11.89
C PRO A 13 7.26 -9.96 -11.16
N PHE A 14 6.75 -11.13 -10.78
CA PHE A 14 5.55 -11.26 -9.96
C PHE A 14 5.90 -11.02 -8.49
N LEU A 15 5.05 -10.26 -7.79
CA LEU A 15 5.34 -9.81 -6.43
C LEU A 15 4.27 -10.25 -5.42
N LEU A 16 3.00 -10.06 -5.76
CA LEU A 16 1.90 -10.29 -4.82
C LEU A 16 0.63 -10.70 -5.54
N ARG A 17 -0.12 -11.60 -4.92
CA ARG A 17 -1.49 -11.95 -5.28
C ARG A 17 -2.42 -11.64 -4.10
N LEU A 18 -3.50 -10.92 -4.36
CA LEU A 18 -4.57 -10.67 -3.39
C LEU A 18 -5.90 -11.17 -3.94
N ASP A 19 -6.51 -12.15 -3.25
CA ASP A 19 -7.88 -12.56 -3.52
C ASP A 19 -8.85 -11.57 -2.85
N CYS A 20 -9.58 -10.83 -3.68
CA CYS A 20 -10.52 -9.81 -3.24
C CYS A 20 -11.74 -10.39 -2.52
N ALA A 21 -12.05 -11.69 -2.68
CA ALA A 21 -13.18 -12.33 -2.00
C ALA A 21 -12.94 -12.49 -0.49
N VAL A 22 -11.68 -12.69 -0.07
CA VAL A 22 -11.32 -12.90 1.33
C VAL A 22 -10.93 -11.61 2.07
N LEU A 23 -10.80 -10.49 1.35
CA LEU A 23 -10.45 -9.21 1.96
C LEU A 23 -11.61 -8.65 2.80
N PRO A 24 -11.32 -8.05 3.97
CA PRO A 24 -12.32 -7.32 4.73
C PRO A 24 -12.99 -6.23 3.90
N ARG A 25 -14.31 -6.09 4.05
CA ARG A 25 -15.08 -5.03 3.38
C ARG A 25 -15.00 -3.75 4.19
N VAL A 26 -14.53 -2.69 3.55
CA VAL A 26 -14.51 -1.34 4.11
C VAL A 26 -15.51 -0.49 3.32
N PRO A 27 -16.48 0.17 3.97
CA PRO A 27 -17.36 1.12 3.31
C PRO A 27 -16.56 2.19 2.55
N ASP A 28 -17.07 2.64 1.41
CA ASP A 28 -16.47 3.66 0.54
C ASP A 28 -15.13 3.29 -0.12
N LEU A 29 -14.57 2.11 0.16
CA LEU A 29 -13.44 1.56 -0.57
C LEU A 29 -13.94 0.65 -1.70
N ALA A 30 -13.84 1.11 -2.94
CA ALA A 30 -14.35 0.43 -4.13
C ALA A 30 -13.51 -0.79 -4.58
N LEU A 31 -13.01 -1.59 -3.64
CA LEU A 31 -12.35 -2.86 -3.96
C LEU A 31 -13.34 -3.87 -4.58
N PRO A 32 -12.93 -4.66 -5.58
CA PRO A 32 -13.76 -5.70 -6.16
C PRO A 32 -14.32 -6.66 -5.11
N ALA A 33 -15.56 -7.13 -5.31
CA ALA A 33 -16.20 -8.12 -4.43
C ALA A 33 -15.57 -9.51 -4.55
N ASP A 34 -14.90 -9.77 -5.67
CA ASP A 34 -14.34 -11.06 -6.05
C ASP A 34 -13.21 -10.87 -7.06
N GLY A 35 -12.57 -11.98 -7.43
CA GLY A 35 -11.43 -11.99 -8.33
C GLY A 35 -10.12 -11.69 -7.60
N THR A 36 -9.07 -11.51 -8.38
CA THR A 36 -7.71 -11.49 -7.87
C THR A 36 -6.94 -10.31 -8.44
N LEU A 37 -6.25 -9.57 -7.57
CA LEU A 37 -5.28 -8.56 -7.97
C LEU A 37 -3.89 -9.18 -7.97
N LEU A 38 -3.18 -9.03 -9.08
CA LEU A 38 -1.80 -9.47 -9.28
C LEU A 38 -0.92 -8.23 -9.43
N PHE A 39 0.16 -8.17 -8.65
CA PHE A 39 1.11 -7.08 -8.64
C PHE A 39 2.43 -7.55 -9.24
N PHE A 40 2.98 -6.74 -10.15
CA PHE A 40 4.25 -6.98 -10.80
C PHE A 40 5.14 -5.75 -10.69
N LEU A 41 6.43 -5.97 -10.45
CA LEU A 41 7.41 -4.90 -10.27
C LEU A 41 8.80 -5.32 -10.73
N GLY A 42 9.32 -4.65 -11.76
CA GLY A 42 10.72 -4.70 -12.16
C GLY A 42 11.54 -3.64 -11.42
N GLN A 43 11.87 -3.90 -10.17
CA GLN A 43 12.44 -2.90 -9.26
C GLN A 43 13.74 -2.27 -9.75
N GLU A 44 14.72 -3.08 -10.19
CA GLU A 44 16.02 -2.58 -10.67
C GLU A 44 15.84 -1.63 -11.86
N GLY A 45 15.04 -2.03 -12.85
CA GLY A 45 14.76 -1.19 -14.00
C GLY A 45 13.97 0.07 -13.64
N ALA A 46 13.06 0.01 -12.66
CA ALA A 46 12.36 1.19 -12.15
C ALA A 46 13.33 2.20 -11.51
N GLN A 47 14.32 1.70 -10.76
CA GLN A 47 15.34 2.52 -10.12
C GLN A 47 16.20 3.27 -11.16
N ASP A 48 16.63 2.59 -12.22
CA ASP A 48 17.56 3.17 -13.19
C ASP A 48 16.96 4.31 -14.03
N VAL A 49 15.64 4.29 -14.25
CA VAL A 49 14.99 5.21 -15.19
C VAL A 49 14.54 6.55 -14.61
N CYS A 50 14.59 6.71 -13.28
CA CYS A 50 14.25 7.93 -12.53
C CYS A 50 12.98 8.68 -12.99
N GLY A 51 11.96 8.72 -12.14
CA GLY A 51 10.81 9.59 -12.32
C GLY A 51 9.52 8.84 -12.62
N ILE A 52 8.42 9.38 -12.10
CA ILE A 52 7.13 8.71 -11.95
C ILE A 52 6.62 8.08 -13.26
N GLU A 53 6.68 8.79 -14.39
CA GLU A 53 6.18 8.26 -15.67
C GLU A 53 7.04 7.13 -16.22
N ASN A 54 8.35 7.15 -15.98
CA ASN A 54 9.27 6.12 -16.45
C ASN A 54 9.21 4.88 -15.54
N GLU A 55 9.15 5.08 -14.22
CA GLU A 55 8.99 4.02 -13.21
C GLU A 55 7.70 3.21 -13.44
N LYS A 56 6.61 3.89 -13.82
CA LYS A 56 5.35 3.22 -14.21
C LYS A 56 5.56 2.15 -15.27
N ALA A 57 6.54 2.26 -16.15
CA ALA A 57 6.75 1.28 -17.19
C ALA A 57 7.14 -0.10 -16.63
N TYR A 58 7.68 -0.15 -15.41
CA TYR A 58 8.17 -1.35 -14.72
C TYR A 58 7.18 -1.93 -13.70
N ALA A 59 6.03 -1.30 -13.47
CA ALA A 59 5.05 -1.76 -12.51
C ALA A 59 3.68 -2.01 -13.14
N ARG A 60 3.02 -3.10 -12.76
CA ARG A 60 1.69 -3.46 -13.29
C ARG A 60 0.81 -4.01 -12.19
N VAL A 61 -0.45 -3.58 -12.21
CA VAL A 61 -1.52 -4.22 -11.44
C VAL A 61 -2.52 -4.80 -12.42
N VAL A 62 -2.73 -6.11 -12.32
CA VAL A 62 -3.65 -6.86 -13.19
C VAL A 62 -4.79 -7.40 -12.34
N TYR A 63 -6.02 -7.07 -12.72
CA TYR A 63 -7.20 -7.68 -12.14
C TYR A 63 -7.66 -8.87 -12.97
N VAL A 64 -7.79 -10.03 -12.33
CA VAL A 64 -8.33 -11.26 -12.89
C VAL A 64 -9.72 -11.48 -12.30
N PRO A 65 -10.80 -11.40 -13.10
CA PRO A 65 -12.15 -11.68 -12.61
C PRO A 65 -12.27 -13.10 -12.05
N ALA A 66 -13.20 -13.29 -11.11
CA ALA A 66 -13.46 -14.61 -10.54
C ALA A 66 -13.85 -15.65 -11.61
N GLY A 67 -13.36 -16.87 -11.45
CA GLY A 67 -13.63 -17.99 -12.36
C GLY A 67 -12.81 -17.98 -13.65
N VAL A 68 -11.94 -16.98 -13.87
CA VAL A 68 -10.96 -17.01 -14.95
C VAL A 68 -9.78 -17.88 -14.53
N GLU A 69 -9.50 -18.91 -15.32
CA GLU A 69 -8.35 -19.79 -15.09
C GLU A 69 -7.04 -19.01 -15.28
N THR A 70 -6.12 -19.17 -14.34
CA THR A 70 -4.76 -18.61 -14.41
C THR A 70 -3.77 -19.75 -14.49
N VAL A 71 -2.80 -19.61 -15.39
CA VAL A 71 -1.63 -20.50 -15.46
C VAL A 71 -0.44 -19.80 -14.82
N GLU A 72 0.45 -20.58 -14.22
CA GLU A 72 1.75 -20.07 -13.78
C GLU A 72 2.53 -19.58 -15.01
N GLY A 73 3.17 -18.42 -14.88
CA GLY A 73 4.01 -17.88 -15.94
C GLY A 73 5.30 -18.68 -16.07
N GLU A 74 5.76 -18.90 -17.31
CA GLU A 74 7.12 -19.38 -17.52
C GLU A 74 8.10 -18.29 -17.08
N TYR A 75 8.87 -18.59 -16.03
CA TYR A 75 9.91 -17.69 -15.55
C TYR A 75 11.13 -17.76 -16.47
N VAL A 76 11.41 -16.66 -17.17
CA VAL A 76 12.58 -16.53 -18.04
C VAL A 76 13.64 -15.70 -17.33
N LEU A 77 14.72 -16.35 -16.90
CA LEU A 77 15.90 -15.65 -16.41
C LEU A 77 16.51 -14.83 -17.56
N PRO A 78 16.79 -13.52 -17.37
CA PRO A 78 17.60 -12.76 -18.30
C PRO A 78 18.95 -13.45 -18.50
N ALA A 79 19.40 -13.57 -19.75
CA ALA A 79 20.65 -14.24 -20.07
C ALA A 79 21.83 -13.54 -19.37
N GLY A 80 22.59 -14.27 -18.55
CA GLY A 80 23.80 -13.78 -17.89
C GLY A 80 23.71 -13.54 -16.38
N ILE A 81 22.54 -13.72 -15.75
CA ILE A 81 22.40 -13.64 -14.29
C ILE A 81 22.67 -15.03 -13.68
N ALA A 82 23.57 -15.10 -12.71
CA ALA A 82 23.99 -16.35 -12.07
C ALA A 82 22.85 -17.01 -11.28
N ARG A 83 22.98 -18.33 -11.09
CA ARG A 83 21.95 -19.31 -10.68
C ARG A 83 21.53 -19.24 -9.20
N GLU A 84 21.35 -18.05 -8.63
CA GLU A 84 20.61 -17.97 -7.37
C GLU A 84 19.12 -18.06 -7.66
N PRO A 85 18.33 -18.78 -6.83
CA PRO A 85 16.88 -18.76 -6.98
C PRO A 85 16.40 -17.34 -6.68
N PHE A 86 16.22 -16.55 -7.74
CA PHE A 86 15.64 -15.22 -7.69
C PHE A 86 14.20 -15.24 -7.12
N LEU A 87 13.57 -16.42 -7.14
CA LEU A 87 12.29 -16.65 -6.47
C LEU A 87 12.53 -16.86 -4.98
N THR A 88 12.15 -15.86 -4.19
CA THR A 88 11.96 -16.03 -2.76
C THR A 88 10.81 -17.01 -2.49
N PRO A 89 10.82 -17.74 -1.36
CA PRO A 89 9.71 -18.60 -1.00
C PRO A 89 8.38 -17.85 -1.02
N GLU A 90 7.31 -18.50 -1.48
CA GLU A 90 5.97 -17.93 -1.34
C GLU A 90 5.62 -17.81 0.15
N HIS A 91 5.08 -16.65 0.54
CA HIS A 91 4.62 -16.40 1.90
C HIS A 91 3.12 -16.14 1.87
N GLU A 92 2.36 -16.86 2.70
CA GLU A 92 0.95 -16.56 2.92
C GLU A 92 0.81 -15.24 3.68
N MET A 93 -0.01 -14.35 3.13
CA MET A 93 -0.31 -13.05 3.71
C MET A 93 -1.73 -13.05 4.29
N TYR A 94 -1.95 -12.29 5.35
CA TYR A 94 -3.28 -12.04 5.91
C TYR A 94 -3.60 -10.55 5.91
N ALA A 95 -4.85 -10.22 5.61
CA ALA A 95 -5.36 -8.85 5.66
C ALA A 95 -6.12 -8.62 6.97
N ALA A 96 -5.88 -7.48 7.61
CA ALA A 96 -6.60 -7.05 8.79
C ALA A 96 -7.03 -5.59 8.65
N VAL A 97 -8.24 -5.28 9.10
CA VAL A 97 -8.66 -3.88 9.32
C VAL A 97 -8.06 -3.43 10.63
N GLN A 98 -7.44 -2.26 10.66
CA GLN A 98 -6.96 -1.62 11.88
C GLN A 98 -7.69 -0.29 12.08
N ALA A 99 -8.07 0.01 13.32
CA ALA A 99 -8.59 1.31 13.67
C ALA A 99 -7.43 2.28 13.94
N GLU A 100 -7.39 3.39 13.23
CA GLU A 100 -6.44 4.49 13.46
C GLU A 100 -7.19 5.69 14.04
N LEU A 101 -6.88 6.02 15.30
CA LEU A 101 -7.35 7.28 15.89
C LEU A 101 -6.36 8.41 15.54
N PRO A 102 -6.86 9.64 15.31
CA PRO A 102 -6.00 10.79 15.11
C PRO A 102 -5.00 10.92 16.25
N ASP A 103 -3.74 11.13 15.89
CA ASP A 103 -2.61 11.20 16.81
C ASP A 103 -2.67 12.42 17.78
N TRP A 104 -3.55 13.37 17.50
CA TRP A 104 -3.82 14.55 18.33
C TRP A 104 -4.91 14.33 19.37
N LEU A 105 -5.66 13.22 19.32
CA LEU A 105 -6.83 12.99 20.18
C LEU A 105 -6.48 13.00 21.67
N ASP A 106 -5.28 12.55 22.01
CA ASP A 106 -4.76 12.47 23.37
C ASP A 106 -3.72 13.58 23.70
N ARG A 107 -3.47 14.52 22.77
CA ARG A 107 -2.52 15.63 22.98
C ARG A 107 -3.10 16.70 23.91
N SER A 108 -2.21 17.43 24.58
CA SER A 108 -2.56 18.62 25.38
C SER A 108 -3.11 19.73 24.47
N ALA A 109 -4.12 20.47 24.98
CA ALA A 109 -4.83 21.49 24.21
C ALA A 109 -3.93 22.65 23.74
N GLU A 110 -2.79 22.85 24.39
CA GLU A 110 -1.80 23.86 24.01
C GLU A 110 -1.10 23.57 22.65
N TRP A 111 -1.17 22.33 22.17
CA TRP A 111 -0.57 21.87 20.90
C TRP A 111 -1.60 21.66 19.79
N LEU A 112 -2.84 22.11 19.99
CA LEU A 112 -3.95 21.88 19.08
C LEU A 112 -4.34 23.16 18.36
N CYS A 113 -4.76 23.03 17.10
CA CYS A 113 -5.39 24.14 16.40
C CYS A 113 -6.84 24.34 16.84
N ASP A 114 -7.42 25.52 16.56
CA ASP A 114 -8.79 25.87 16.95
C ASP A 114 -9.83 24.84 16.47
N THR A 115 -9.63 24.28 15.28
CA THR A 115 -10.49 23.23 14.72
C THR A 115 -10.45 21.95 15.57
N GLN A 116 -9.25 21.50 15.98
CA GLN A 116 -9.08 20.33 16.84
C GLN A 116 -9.67 20.57 18.24
N ILE A 117 -9.50 21.76 18.81
CA ILE A 117 -10.10 22.13 20.10
C ILE A 117 -11.63 22.06 20.05
N ARG A 118 -12.24 22.54 18.96
CA ARG A 118 -13.69 22.42 18.74
C ARG A 118 -14.12 20.96 18.63
N LEU A 119 -13.45 20.17 17.80
CA LEU A 119 -13.73 18.74 17.64
C LEU A 119 -13.62 17.97 18.98
N LEU A 120 -12.61 18.26 19.82
CA LEU A 120 -12.47 17.64 21.14
C LEU A 120 -13.60 18.03 22.09
N ARG A 121 -14.12 19.26 22.01
CA ARG A 121 -15.28 19.70 22.79
C ARG A 121 -16.54 18.92 22.42
N ASP A 122 -16.68 18.62 21.13
CA ASP A 122 -17.83 17.90 20.58
C ASP A 122 -17.70 16.37 20.74
N MET A 123 -16.60 15.87 21.30
CA MET A 123 -16.34 14.45 21.59
C MET A 123 -16.20 14.18 23.10
N PRO A 124 -17.31 14.23 23.87
CA PRO A 124 -17.27 14.05 25.33
C PRO A 124 -16.79 12.65 25.74
N HIS A 125 -17.01 11.63 24.91
CA HIS A 125 -16.65 10.22 25.18
C HIS A 125 -15.32 9.79 24.55
N ARG A 126 -14.42 10.72 24.25
CA ARG A 126 -13.16 10.39 23.56
C ARG A 126 -12.29 9.40 24.33
N LYS A 127 -12.30 9.45 25.67
CA LYS A 127 -11.48 8.55 26.49
C LYS A 127 -11.99 7.12 26.43
N GLU A 128 -13.31 6.95 26.47
CA GLU A 128 -13.99 5.67 26.32
C GLU A 128 -13.78 5.11 24.91
N MET A 129 -13.84 5.96 23.88
CA MET A 129 -13.54 5.58 22.50
C MET A 129 -12.08 5.13 22.34
N SER A 130 -11.10 5.88 22.86
CA SER A 130 -9.69 5.48 22.84
C SER A 130 -9.49 4.15 23.56
N ALA A 131 -10.06 3.98 24.76
CA ALA A 131 -9.97 2.73 25.51
C ALA A 131 -10.60 1.54 24.76
N LEU A 132 -11.74 1.76 24.09
CA LEU A 132 -12.40 0.73 23.29
C LEU A 132 -11.56 0.33 22.07
N VAL A 133 -10.95 1.29 21.37
CA VAL A 133 -10.03 1.00 20.25
C VAL A 133 -8.82 0.20 20.73
N GLU A 134 -8.22 0.57 21.85
CA GLU A 134 -7.09 -0.17 22.43
C GLU A 134 -7.47 -1.60 22.84
N GLN A 135 -8.69 -1.79 23.36
CA GLN A 135 -9.20 -3.12 23.71
C GLN A 135 -9.44 -4.00 22.47
N LEU A 136 -9.99 -3.41 21.40
CA LEU A 136 -10.39 -4.14 20.20
C LEU A 136 -9.20 -4.36 19.21
N TRP A 137 -8.17 -3.51 19.25
CA TRP A 137 -7.00 -3.55 18.37
C TRP A 137 -5.65 -3.46 19.11
N PRO A 138 -5.29 -4.48 19.92
CA PRO A 138 -4.09 -4.45 20.76
C PRO A 138 -2.75 -4.37 19.99
N GLU A 139 -2.71 -4.83 18.73
CA GLU A 139 -1.51 -4.76 17.87
C GLU A 139 -1.09 -3.32 17.51
N ARG A 140 -2.00 -2.34 17.64
CA ARG A 140 -1.74 -0.91 17.42
C ARG A 140 -0.57 -0.38 18.25
N GLN A 141 -0.41 -0.89 19.48
CA GLN A 141 0.60 -0.42 20.42
C GLN A 141 2.04 -0.70 20.00
N ARG A 142 2.28 -1.70 19.14
CA ARG A 142 3.65 -2.09 18.73
C ARG A 142 4.22 -1.13 17.68
N ARG A 143 3.40 -0.60 16.77
CA ARG A 143 3.83 0.34 15.70
C ARG A 143 3.91 1.80 16.14
N ALA A 144 3.07 2.24 17.08
CA ALA A 144 3.06 3.64 17.54
C ALA A 144 4.34 4.06 18.29
N ARG A 145 5.17 3.10 18.74
CA ARG A 145 6.39 3.36 19.53
C ARG A 145 7.63 3.71 18.70
N SER A 146 7.56 3.71 17.36
CA SER A 146 8.73 3.87 16.47
C SER A 146 8.79 5.17 15.66
N LEU A 147 7.97 6.20 15.95
CA LEU A 147 7.90 7.42 15.13
C LEU A 147 8.58 8.65 15.77
N PRO A 148 9.51 9.37 15.09
CA PRO A 148 10.13 10.58 15.62
C PRO A 148 9.38 11.89 15.33
N ARG A 149 9.54 12.83 16.29
CA ARG A 149 9.27 14.30 16.37
C ARG A 149 8.05 14.92 15.64
N ALA A 150 7.16 15.47 16.47
CA ALA A 150 5.77 15.85 16.23
C ALA A 150 5.46 17.00 15.24
N GLU A 151 6.43 17.81 14.80
CA GLU A 151 6.14 19.02 13.99
C GLU A 151 6.24 18.78 12.47
N ARG A 152 7.20 17.95 12.01
CA ARG A 152 7.22 17.50 10.61
C ARG A 152 6.07 16.55 10.28
N MET A 153 5.58 15.83 11.30
CA MET A 153 4.44 14.92 11.18
C MET A 153 3.16 15.62 10.77
N VAL A 154 2.86 16.84 11.24
CA VAL A 154 1.57 17.50 10.93
C VAL A 154 1.49 17.90 9.46
N ALA A 155 2.53 18.54 8.91
CA ALA A 155 2.55 18.93 7.50
C ALA A 155 2.58 17.71 6.56
N LEU A 156 3.35 16.67 6.91
CA LEU A 156 3.33 15.40 6.19
C LEU A 156 1.97 14.70 6.29
N TYR A 157 1.28 14.81 7.41
CA TYR A 157 -0.03 14.23 7.62
C TYR A 157 -1.11 14.97 6.82
N GLU A 158 -1.08 16.30 6.78
CA GLU A 158 -1.99 17.09 5.95
C GLU A 158 -1.80 16.81 4.45
N GLU A 159 -0.55 16.72 3.99
CA GLU A 159 -0.25 16.38 2.61
C GLU A 159 -0.59 14.90 2.31
N ALA A 160 -0.33 13.97 3.23
CA ALA A 160 -0.76 12.58 3.12
C ALA A 160 -2.29 12.47 3.07
N GLN A 161 -3.01 13.22 3.91
CA GLN A 161 -4.48 13.29 3.87
C GLN A 161 -4.97 13.86 2.55
N ARG A 162 -4.30 14.88 2.02
CA ARG A 162 -4.62 15.46 0.71
C ARG A 162 -4.42 14.44 -0.41
N VAL A 163 -3.30 13.72 -0.41
CA VAL A 163 -3.03 12.64 -1.37
C VAL A 163 -4.07 11.52 -1.20
N MET A 164 -4.36 11.09 0.03
CA MET A 164 -5.34 10.02 0.32
C MET A 164 -6.79 10.36 -0.06
N ARG A 165 -7.13 11.65 -0.20
CA ARG A 165 -8.44 12.06 -0.75
C ARG A 165 -8.58 11.73 -2.23
N GLU A 166 -7.48 11.73 -2.97
CA GLU A 166 -7.48 11.47 -4.42
C GLU A 166 -7.02 10.03 -4.73
N TRP A 167 -6.12 9.50 -3.90
CA TRP A 167 -5.41 8.24 -4.11
C TRP A 167 -5.70 7.22 -3.01
N VAL A 168 -5.78 5.96 -3.43
CA VAL A 168 -5.93 4.78 -2.58
C VAL A 168 -4.62 3.99 -2.62
N PRO A 169 -3.96 3.75 -1.47
CA PRO A 169 -2.87 2.78 -1.40
C PRO A 169 -3.44 1.36 -1.54
N LEU A 170 -3.10 0.69 -2.63
CA LEU A 170 -3.50 -0.71 -2.88
C LEU A 170 -2.59 -1.69 -2.15
N ALA A 171 -1.29 -1.41 -2.11
CA ALA A 171 -0.32 -2.21 -1.38
C ALA A 171 0.92 -1.37 -1.04
N GLN A 172 1.49 -1.63 0.12
CA GLN A 172 2.79 -1.10 0.54
C GLN A 172 3.53 -2.22 1.24
N PHE A 173 4.77 -2.44 0.83
CA PHE A 173 5.63 -3.46 1.42
C PHE A 173 7.04 -2.91 1.58
N GLY A 174 7.64 -3.24 2.73
CA GLY A 174 9.07 -3.18 2.94
C GLY A 174 9.55 -4.62 3.10
N VAL A 175 10.63 -4.99 2.42
CA VAL A 175 11.23 -6.32 2.57
C VAL A 175 12.05 -6.32 3.88
N PRO A 176 11.78 -7.22 4.84
CA PRO A 176 12.63 -7.35 6.02
C PRO A 176 14.07 -7.62 5.58
N ASP A 177 15.03 -6.86 6.10
CA ASP A 177 16.47 -6.95 5.80
C ASP A 177 16.94 -6.34 4.47
N GLU A 178 16.05 -5.74 3.66
CA GLU A 178 16.45 -4.82 2.60
C GLU A 178 16.09 -3.39 2.99
N GLU A 179 17.08 -2.61 3.43
CA GLU A 179 16.94 -1.20 3.87
C GLU A 179 16.42 -0.27 2.76
N PHE A 180 16.25 -0.77 1.55
CA PHE A 180 16.10 0.06 0.35
C PHE A 180 14.92 -0.30 -0.54
N VAL A 181 14.09 -1.26 -0.13
CA VAL A 181 13.01 -1.78 -0.97
C VAL A 181 11.66 -1.52 -0.32
N ASN A 182 11.16 -0.30 -0.52
CA ASN A 182 9.77 0.01 -0.28
C ASN A 182 9.05 0.19 -1.60
N ALA A 183 8.15 -0.73 -1.93
CA ALA A 183 7.29 -0.55 -3.09
C ALA A 183 5.86 -0.24 -2.66
N ARG A 184 5.30 0.80 -3.28
CA ARG A 184 3.98 1.36 -2.98
C ARG A 184 3.15 1.46 -4.23
N PHE A 185 2.00 0.80 -4.23
CA PHE A 185 1.03 0.87 -5.30
C PHE A 185 -0.11 1.80 -4.93
N LEU A 186 -0.33 2.84 -5.73
CA LEU A 186 -1.37 3.85 -5.55
C LEU A 186 -2.31 3.87 -6.77
N ILE A 187 -3.61 3.97 -6.55
CA ILE A 187 -4.60 4.14 -7.63
C ILE A 187 -5.55 5.27 -7.28
N ARG A 188 -6.04 6.03 -8.25
CA ARG A 188 -7.08 7.02 -7.97
C ARG A 188 -8.39 6.35 -7.56
N HIS A 189 -9.17 7.01 -6.72
CA HIS A 189 -10.51 6.53 -6.35
C HIS A 189 -11.39 6.25 -7.58
N GLU A 190 -11.36 7.15 -8.57
CA GLU A 190 -12.12 6.99 -9.83
C GLU A 190 -11.65 5.80 -10.68
N ASP A 191 -10.35 5.52 -10.67
CA ASP A 191 -9.75 4.41 -11.42
C ASP A 191 -10.06 3.08 -10.74
N LEU A 192 -10.01 3.05 -9.40
CA LEU A 192 -10.41 1.89 -8.61
C LEU A 192 -11.89 1.56 -8.83
N ALA A 193 -12.78 2.54 -8.70
CA ALA A 193 -14.21 2.35 -8.93
C ALA A 193 -14.53 1.88 -10.37
N ALA A 194 -13.78 2.38 -11.36
CA ALA A 194 -13.89 1.97 -12.75
C ALA A 194 -13.10 0.69 -13.08
N ARG A 195 -12.45 0.04 -12.10
CA ARG A 195 -11.57 -1.14 -12.27
C ARG A 195 -10.45 -0.95 -13.29
N ARG A 196 -9.93 0.28 -13.42
CA ARG A 196 -8.83 0.67 -14.32
C ARG A 196 -7.47 0.42 -13.67
N PHE A 197 -7.22 -0.82 -13.22
CA PHE A 197 -6.00 -1.17 -12.48
C PHE A 197 -4.69 -0.92 -13.22
N GLY A 198 -4.71 -0.90 -14.57
CA GLY A 198 -3.56 -0.48 -15.37
C GLY A 198 -3.17 1.00 -15.24
N ARG A 199 -3.97 1.82 -14.53
CA ARG A 199 -3.66 3.21 -14.16
C ARG A 199 -2.99 3.35 -12.79
N ALA A 200 -2.80 2.24 -12.07
CA ALA A 200 -2.07 2.26 -10.81
C ALA A 200 -0.63 2.74 -11.01
N LEU A 201 -0.17 3.54 -10.07
CA LEU A 201 1.21 4.00 -9.97
C LEU A 201 1.96 3.11 -8.99
N SER A 202 3.23 2.89 -9.28
CA SER A 202 4.17 2.35 -8.29
C SER A 202 5.21 3.40 -7.98
N PHE A 203 5.61 3.45 -6.71
CA PHE A 203 6.74 4.24 -6.24
C PHE A 203 7.68 3.29 -5.52
N CYS A 204 8.95 3.36 -5.88
CA CYS A 204 10.03 2.72 -5.14
C CYS A 204 10.66 3.81 -4.26
N GLU A 205 10.55 3.69 -2.93
CA GLU A 205 11.26 4.59 -2.01
C GLU A 205 12.54 3.92 -1.50
N PHE A 206 13.64 4.67 -1.62
CA PHE A 206 14.91 4.39 -0.96
C PHE A 206 15.00 5.28 0.29
N THR A 207 15.28 4.68 1.44
CA THR A 207 15.71 5.42 2.63
C THR A 207 17.22 5.36 2.73
N GLU A 208 17.91 6.48 2.53
CA GLU A 208 19.34 6.65 2.88
C GLU A 208 19.54 6.76 4.40
#